data_AF-A0A815A0P1-F1
#
_entry.id   AF-A0A815A0P1-F1
#
_cell.length_a   1.000
_cell.length_b   1.000
_cell.length_c   1.000
_cell.angle_alpha   90.00
_cell.angle_beta   90.00
_cell.angle_gamma   90.00
#
_symmetry.space_group_name_H-M   'P 1'
#
loop_
_entity.id
_entity.type
_entity.pdbx_description
1 polymer ?
#
loop_
_entity_poly.entity_id
_entity_poly.type
_entity_poly.pdbx_seq_one_letter_code
_entity_poly.pdbx_strand_id
1 'polypeptide(L)'
;MLILFDDIKPFEHVFFQRVARTLLRLKVLEVVNLLEQEEKNSATNNSIEFRHLTTLILHDIHADYVEQLLCRTYLPCLIELVIHNDLLLTIINQNQQQVKDNCSKVETLITVEPWYYLTEAMKFISLILSCMSNKNILSPP
;
A
#
# COMPACT_ATOMS: atom_id res chain seq x y z
N MET A 1 -11.17 -12.55 2.14
CA MET A 1 -9.85 -12.10 2.62
C MET A 1 -8.83 -13.03 2.00
N LEU A 2 -7.71 -12.49 1.51
CA LEU A 2 -6.56 -13.24 1.03
C LEU A 2 -5.33 -12.76 1.79
N ILE A 3 -4.55 -13.70 2.33
CA ILE A 3 -3.26 -13.46 2.96
C ILE A 3 -2.19 -14.10 2.08
N LEU A 4 -1.17 -13.33 1.74
CA LEU A 4 -0.03 -13.75 0.92
C LEU A 4 1.23 -13.67 1.78
N PHE A 5 1.87 -14.83 1.98
CA PHE A 5 3.12 -14.95 2.73
C PHE A 5 4.01 -15.98 2.04
N ASP A 6 5.26 -15.58 1.79
CA ASP A 6 6.32 -16.46 1.31
C ASP A 6 7.66 -15.83 1.73
N ASP A 7 8.49 -16.59 2.45
CA ASP A 7 9.81 -16.19 2.92
C ASP A 7 10.95 -16.76 2.06
N ILE A 8 10.60 -17.50 0.99
CA ILE A 8 11.54 -18.15 0.08
C ILE A 8 11.50 -17.48 -1.30
N LYS A 9 10.32 -17.05 -1.77
CA LYS A 9 10.14 -16.49 -3.12
C LYS A 9 9.44 -15.14 -3.13
N PRO A 10 9.89 -14.21 -4.00
CA PRO A 10 9.17 -12.96 -4.21
C PRO A 10 7.86 -13.18 -4.98
N PHE A 11 6.87 -12.32 -4.72
CA PHE A 11 5.65 -12.28 -5.54
C PHE A 11 5.85 -11.30 -6.70
N GLU A 12 6.11 -11.79 -7.90
CA GLU A 12 6.32 -10.93 -9.07
C GLU A 12 5.03 -10.22 -9.54
N HIS A 13 5.17 -9.18 -10.35
CA HIS A 13 4.06 -8.39 -10.87
C HIS A 13 2.93 -9.23 -11.50
N VAL A 14 3.30 -10.24 -12.30
CA VAL A 14 2.37 -11.16 -12.95
C VAL A 14 1.55 -11.98 -11.93
N PHE A 15 2.09 -12.23 -10.74
CA PHE A 15 1.35 -12.91 -9.67
C PHE A 15 0.13 -12.07 -9.26
N PHE A 16 0.33 -10.79 -8.96
CA PHE A 16 -0.76 -9.90 -8.56
C PHE A 16 -1.77 -9.66 -9.69
N GLN A 17 -1.32 -9.61 -10.96
CA GLN A 17 -2.23 -9.59 -12.12
C GLN A 17 -3.15 -10.82 -12.13
N ARG A 18 -2.61 -12.03 -11.86
CA ARG A 18 -3.40 -13.26 -11.79
C ARG A 18 -4.38 -13.23 -10.61
N VAL A 19 -3.94 -12.76 -9.45
CA VAL A 19 -4.81 -12.59 -8.27
C VAL A 19 -5.97 -11.64 -8.61
N ALA A 20 -5.70 -10.47 -9.16
CA ALA A 20 -6.71 -9.47 -9.51
C ALA A 20 -7.74 -10.01 -10.52
N ARG A 21 -7.29 -10.75 -11.55
CA ARG A 21 -8.16 -11.34 -12.58
C ARG A 21 -9.00 -12.50 -12.07
N THR A 22 -8.49 -13.25 -11.09
CA THR A 22 -9.17 -14.43 -10.55
C THR A 22 -10.12 -14.06 -9.42
N LEU A 23 -9.71 -13.13 -8.57
CA LEU A 23 -10.44 -12.74 -7.35
C LEU A 23 -11.10 -11.37 -7.54
N LEU A 24 -12.02 -11.30 -8.51
CA LEU A 24 -12.67 -10.06 -8.92
C LEU A 24 -13.41 -9.34 -7.77
N ARG A 25 -13.80 -10.05 -6.70
CA ARG A 25 -14.53 -9.50 -5.55
C ARG A 25 -13.69 -9.44 -4.27
N LEU A 26 -12.36 -9.50 -4.39
CA LEU A 26 -11.47 -9.44 -3.24
C LEU A 26 -11.64 -8.11 -2.49
N LYS A 27 -12.00 -8.19 -1.21
CA LYS A 27 -12.20 -7.01 -0.34
C LYS A 27 -11.01 -6.70 0.57
N VAL A 28 -10.30 -7.73 1.01
CA VAL A 28 -9.19 -7.61 1.96
C VAL A 28 -8.02 -8.40 1.41
N LEU A 29 -6.88 -7.72 1.28
CA LEU A 29 -5.61 -8.27 0.83
C LEU A 29 -4.54 -7.92 1.85
N GLU A 30 -3.87 -8.94 2.35
CA GLU A 30 -2.72 -8.84 3.23
C GLU A 30 -1.52 -9.45 2.52
N VAL A 31 -0.40 -8.73 2.53
CA VAL A 31 0.83 -9.15 1.88
C VAL A 31 1.99 -8.99 2.86
N VAL A 32 2.70 -10.08 3.07
CA VAL A 32 3.89 -10.16 3.91
C VAL A 32 4.99 -10.83 3.08
N ASN A 33 5.97 -10.06 2.67
CA ASN A 33 7.10 -10.56 1.89
C ASN A 33 8.24 -9.54 1.92
N LEU A 34 9.35 -9.91 2.53
CA LEU A 34 10.54 -9.05 2.68
C LEU A 34 11.51 -9.15 1.49
N LEU A 35 11.24 -10.04 0.53
CA LEU A 35 12.12 -10.28 -0.62
C LEU A 35 11.88 -9.25 -1.72
N GLU A 36 12.97 -8.71 -2.26
CA GLU A 36 12.97 -7.80 -3.41
C GLU A 36 12.29 -8.46 -4.62
N GLN A 37 11.47 -7.69 -5.37
CA GLN A 37 10.90 -8.19 -6.63
C GLN A 37 11.96 -8.16 -7.72
N GLU A 38 12.14 -9.27 -8.45
CA GLU A 38 13.16 -9.37 -9.49
C GLU A 38 12.74 -8.64 -10.79
N GLU A 39 11.44 -8.60 -11.08
CA GLU A 39 10.90 -8.08 -12.35
C GLU A 39 10.25 -6.69 -12.23
N LYS A 40 10.88 -5.75 -11.50
CA LYS A 40 10.31 -4.41 -11.19
C LYS A 40 9.83 -3.60 -12.39
N ASN A 41 10.38 -3.86 -13.57
CA ASN A 41 10.16 -3.09 -14.79
C ASN A 41 9.52 -3.90 -15.92
N SER A 42 8.96 -5.09 -15.66
CA SER A 42 8.14 -5.80 -16.64
C SER A 42 6.75 -5.14 -16.74
N ALA A 43 6.75 -3.84 -17.10
CA ALA A 43 5.61 -3.04 -17.49
C ALA A 43 4.99 -3.60 -18.77
N THR A 44 4.42 -4.80 -18.67
CA THR A 44 3.44 -5.28 -19.64
C THR A 44 2.21 -4.40 -19.46
N ASN A 45 1.61 -3.96 -20.58
CA ASN A 45 0.45 -3.06 -20.70
C ASN A 45 -0.82 -3.44 -19.92
N ASN A 46 -0.76 -4.39 -19.00
CA ASN A 46 -1.88 -4.88 -18.21
C ASN A 46 -1.87 -4.22 -16.83
N SER A 47 -2.76 -3.25 -16.63
CA SER A 47 -3.05 -2.67 -15.31
C SER A 47 -3.50 -3.76 -14.32
N ILE A 48 -2.91 -3.77 -13.12
CA ILE A 48 -3.49 -4.52 -11.98
C ILE A 48 -4.67 -3.69 -11.47
N GLU A 49 -5.85 -4.30 -11.35
CA GLU A 49 -7.05 -3.62 -10.87
C GLU A 49 -7.74 -4.42 -9.77
N PHE A 50 -7.76 -3.88 -8.56
CA PHE A 50 -8.58 -4.44 -7.47
C PHE A 50 -9.79 -3.55 -7.21
N ARG A 51 -10.79 -3.67 -8.09
CA ARG A 51 -11.99 -2.79 -8.11
C ARG A 51 -12.85 -2.82 -6.85
N HIS A 52 -12.70 -3.83 -6.01
CA HIS A 52 -13.51 -4.04 -4.81
C HIS A 52 -12.69 -4.13 -3.52
N LEU A 53 -11.37 -3.91 -3.59
CA LEU A 53 -10.50 -3.97 -2.43
C LEU A 53 -10.74 -2.75 -1.55
N THR A 54 -11.14 -3.00 -0.31
CA THR A 54 -11.43 -1.99 0.70
C THR A 54 -10.33 -1.88 1.75
N THR A 55 -9.63 -2.98 2.02
CA THR A 55 -8.58 -3.04 3.04
C THR A 55 -7.32 -3.64 2.44
N LEU A 56 -6.20 -2.91 2.59
CA LEU A 56 -4.87 -3.34 2.17
C LEU A 56 -3.93 -3.32 3.38
N ILE A 57 -3.32 -4.47 3.67
CA ILE A 57 -2.43 -4.66 4.81
C ILE A 57 -1.04 -5.02 4.29
N LEU A 58 -0.06 -4.16 4.60
CA LEU A 58 1.32 -4.18 4.12
C LEU A 58 2.29 -4.03 5.31
N HIS A 59 2.35 -5.08 6.15
CA HIS A 59 3.33 -5.15 7.24
C HIS A 59 4.43 -6.16 6.88
N ASP A 60 5.63 -5.99 7.45
CA ASP A 60 6.79 -6.85 7.18
C ASP A 60 6.98 -7.11 5.67
N ILE A 61 7.04 -6.01 4.92
CA ILE A 61 7.01 -6.03 3.45
C ILE A 61 8.15 -5.22 2.85
N HIS A 62 8.69 -5.69 1.72
CA HIS A 62 9.67 -4.94 0.93
C HIS A 62 9.03 -3.73 0.24
N ALA A 63 9.81 -2.67 0.03
CA ALA A 63 9.34 -1.41 -0.58
C ALA A 63 8.75 -1.58 -1.98
N ASP A 64 9.24 -2.55 -2.76
CA ASP A 64 8.76 -2.80 -4.13
C ASP A 64 7.27 -3.13 -4.17
N TYR A 65 6.78 -3.93 -3.21
CA TYR A 65 5.36 -4.27 -3.14
C TYR A 65 4.51 -3.05 -2.77
N VAL A 66 5.02 -2.18 -1.91
CA VAL A 66 4.35 -0.91 -1.56
C VAL A 66 4.24 -0.04 -2.80
N GLU A 67 5.33 0.13 -3.55
CA GLU A 67 5.33 0.89 -4.80
C GLU A 67 4.34 0.28 -5.80
N GLN A 68 4.39 -1.03 -6.03
CA GLN A 68 3.51 -1.70 -6.97
C GLN A 68 2.03 -1.55 -6.60
N LEU A 69 1.68 -1.81 -5.34
CA LEU A 69 0.30 -1.85 -4.88
C LEU A 69 -0.28 -0.45 -4.69
N LEU A 70 0.50 0.52 -4.21
CA LEU A 70 -0.01 1.89 -4.01
C LEU A 70 0.13 2.79 -5.23
N CYS A 71 1.10 2.53 -6.13
CA CYS A 71 1.41 3.46 -7.22
C CYS A 71 1.10 2.90 -8.61
N ARG A 72 1.11 1.57 -8.77
CA ARG A 72 0.98 0.91 -10.09
C ARG A 72 -0.26 0.02 -10.22
N THR A 73 -1.14 0.07 -9.23
CA THR A 73 -2.37 -0.72 -9.16
C THR A 73 -3.55 0.22 -9.01
N TYR A 74 -4.68 -0.08 -9.66
CA TYR A 74 -5.90 0.72 -9.50
C TYR A 74 -6.72 0.21 -8.29
N LEU A 75 -6.87 1.08 -7.28
CA LEU A 75 -7.53 0.77 -5.99
C LEU A 75 -8.70 1.72 -5.68
N PRO A 76 -9.76 1.76 -6.51
CA PRO A 76 -10.81 2.79 -6.41
C PRO A 76 -11.69 2.73 -5.16
N CYS A 77 -11.59 1.65 -4.38
CA CYS A 77 -12.43 1.39 -3.21
C CYS A 77 -11.64 1.26 -1.92
N LEU A 78 -10.35 1.60 -1.92
CA LEU A 78 -9.52 1.48 -0.74
C LEU A 78 -9.98 2.47 0.34
N ILE A 79 -10.32 1.96 1.51
CA ILE A 79 -10.83 2.70 2.67
C ILE A 79 -9.85 2.57 3.85
N GLU A 80 -9.17 1.43 3.96
CA GLU A 80 -8.26 1.13 5.05
C GLU A 80 -6.89 0.68 4.50
N LEU A 81 -5.84 1.34 4.98
CA LEU A 81 -4.45 1.00 4.70
C LEU A 81 -3.70 0.75 6.01
N VAL A 82 -3.08 -0.41 6.12
CA VAL A 82 -2.17 -0.75 7.22
C VAL A 82 -0.77 -0.89 6.65
N ILE A 83 0.21 -0.10 7.13
CA ILE A 83 1.56 -0.07 6.55
C ILE A 83 2.61 0.47 7.51
N HIS A 84 3.88 0.12 7.33
CA HIS A 84 4.99 0.79 8.03
C HIS A 84 5.20 2.24 7.59
N ASN A 85 5.45 3.13 8.56
CA ASN A 85 5.51 4.58 8.36
C ASN A 85 6.68 5.03 7.46
N ASP A 86 7.88 4.47 7.69
CA ASP A 86 9.10 4.77 6.95
C ASP A 86 9.01 4.40 5.45
N LEU A 87 8.42 3.25 5.15
CA LEU A 87 8.16 2.83 3.78
C LEU A 87 7.15 3.75 3.08
N LEU A 88 6.06 4.11 3.78
CA LEU A 88 5.03 4.97 3.21
C LEU A 88 5.58 6.36 2.85
N LEU A 89 6.40 6.96 3.70
CA LEU A 89 7.03 8.27 3.43
C LEU A 89 7.96 8.23 2.22
N THR A 90 8.76 7.18 2.11
CA THR A 90 9.69 6.98 0.99
C THR A 90 8.92 6.93 -0.34
N ILE A 91 7.83 6.15 -0.37
CA ILE A 91 6.99 5.99 -1.57
C ILE A 91 6.20 7.26 -1.90
N ILE A 92 5.63 7.96 -0.90
CA ILE A 92 4.89 9.21 -1.11
C ILE A 92 5.79 10.27 -1.76
N ASN A 93 7.05 10.40 -1.30
CA ASN A 93 7.97 11.39 -1.83
C ASN A 93 8.31 11.18 -3.32
N GLN A 94 8.25 9.94 -3.80
CA GLN A 94 8.58 9.58 -5.18
C GLN A 94 7.34 9.50 -6.09
N ASN A 95 6.18 9.15 -5.55
CA ASN A 95 4.97 8.79 -6.31
C ASN A 95 3.71 9.49 -5.80
N GLN A 96 3.85 10.76 -5.40
CA GLN A 96 2.82 11.49 -4.67
C GLN A 96 1.44 11.47 -5.34
N GLN A 97 1.37 11.61 -6.66
CA GLN A 97 0.09 11.68 -7.38
C GLN A 97 -0.62 10.32 -7.42
N GLN A 98 0.10 9.25 -7.69
CA GLN A 98 -0.48 7.90 -7.76
C GLN A 98 -0.97 7.44 -6.39
N VAL A 99 -0.18 7.72 -5.34
CA VAL A 99 -0.60 7.46 -3.96
C VAL A 99 -1.85 8.28 -3.64
N LYS A 100 -1.90 9.57 -4.01
CA LYS A 100 -3.09 10.41 -3.85
C LYS A 100 -4.33 9.81 -4.50
N ASP A 101 -4.22 9.35 -5.74
CA ASP A 101 -5.36 8.84 -6.50
C ASP A 101 -5.92 7.56 -5.85
N ASN A 102 -5.04 6.60 -5.55
CA ASN A 102 -5.43 5.31 -4.97
C ASN A 102 -5.84 5.41 -3.50
N CYS A 103 -5.31 6.37 -2.77
CA CYS A 103 -5.60 6.54 -1.34
C CYS A 103 -6.62 7.65 -1.06
N SER A 104 -7.20 8.27 -2.08
CA SER A 104 -8.15 9.41 -1.94
C SER A 104 -9.38 9.13 -1.08
N LYS A 105 -9.74 7.85 -0.90
CA LYS A 105 -10.87 7.39 -0.10
C LYS A 105 -10.45 6.69 1.20
N VAL A 106 -9.15 6.65 1.50
CA VAL A 106 -8.67 6.06 2.74
C VAL A 106 -9.14 6.91 3.91
N GLU A 107 -9.97 6.32 4.75
CA GLU A 107 -10.49 6.93 5.98
C GLU A 107 -9.70 6.45 7.19
N THR A 108 -9.14 5.25 7.12
CA THR A 108 -8.36 4.63 8.19
C THR A 108 -6.96 4.31 7.70
N LEU A 109 -5.96 5.00 8.27
CA LEU A 109 -4.55 4.68 8.09
C LEU A 109 -4.01 4.17 9.42
N ILE A 110 -3.51 2.94 9.43
CA ILE A 110 -2.86 2.34 10.59
C ILE A 110 -1.38 2.21 10.25
N THR A 111 -0.55 3.01 10.91
CA THR A 111 0.90 2.89 10.78
C THR A 111 1.43 1.90 11.80
N VAL A 112 2.18 0.90 11.33
CA VAL A 112 2.85 -0.05 12.21
C VAL A 112 4.27 0.45 12.46
N GLU A 113 4.65 0.68 13.72
CA GLU A 113 6.02 1.04 14.04
C GLU A 113 6.92 -0.20 13.93
N PRO A 114 8.10 -0.10 13.28
CA PRO A 114 9.18 -1.04 13.55
C PRO A 114 9.46 -1.00 15.04
N TRP A 115 9.73 -2.15 15.68
CA TRP A 115 9.91 -2.27 17.13
C TRP A 115 11.09 -1.46 17.72
N TYR A 116 11.77 -0.64 16.89
CA TYR A 116 13.00 0.08 17.21
C TYR A 116 12.90 1.62 17.23
N TYR A 117 11.77 2.25 16.87
CA TYR A 117 11.66 3.73 16.78
C TYR A 117 10.38 4.31 17.39
N LEU A 118 10.37 4.54 18.70
CA LEU A 118 9.19 4.93 19.49
C LEU A 118 8.99 6.45 19.71
N THR A 119 9.73 7.35 19.06
CA THR A 119 9.72 8.78 19.46
C THR A 119 9.34 9.81 18.41
N GLU A 120 9.25 9.50 17.11
CA GLU A 120 8.96 10.51 16.07
C GLU A 120 7.70 10.25 15.21
N ALA A 121 6.96 9.16 15.45
CA ALA A 121 5.91 8.70 14.53
C ALA A 121 4.67 9.60 14.43
N MET A 122 4.31 10.34 15.50
CA MET A 122 3.07 11.13 15.52
C MET A 122 3.07 12.36 14.60
N LYS A 123 4.23 12.89 14.21
CA LYS A 123 4.31 14.04 13.28
C LYS A 123 4.04 13.66 11.82
N PHE A 124 4.16 12.38 11.48
CA PHE A 124 4.09 11.92 10.09
C PHE A 124 2.68 11.52 9.67
N ILE A 125 1.86 11.03 10.60
CA ILE A 125 0.47 10.64 10.30
C ILE A 125 -0.33 11.84 9.77
N SER A 126 -0.14 13.04 10.33
CA SER A 126 -0.81 14.25 9.82
C SER A 126 -0.31 14.62 8.41
N LEU A 127 0.99 14.58 8.14
CA LEU A 127 1.53 14.84 6.80
C LEU A 127 0.99 13.83 5.77
N ILE A 128 0.95 12.56 6.13
CA ILE A 128 0.45 11.48 5.28
C ILE A 128 -1.05 11.66 5.02
N LEU A 129 -1.85 11.92 6.05
CA LEU A 129 -3.27 12.20 5.90
C LEU A 129 -3.53 13.48 5.08
N SER A 130 -2.65 14.49 5.18
CA SER A 130 -2.74 15.71 4.36
C SER A 130 -2.47 15.42 2.89
N CYS A 131 -1.62 14.42 2.62
CA CYS A 131 -1.33 13.96 1.29
C CYS A 131 -2.45 13.07 0.74
N MET A 132 -3.21 12.37 1.59
CA MET A 132 -4.26 11.42 1.20
C MET A 132 -5.67 12.02 1.17
N SER A 133 -5.91 13.14 1.87
CA SER A 133 -7.24 13.78 1.95
C SER A 133 -7.19 15.28 1.64
N ASN A 134 -8.13 15.76 0.82
CA ASN A 134 -8.34 17.18 0.52
C ASN A 134 -9.08 17.92 1.66
N LYS A 135 -9.02 17.42 2.89
CA LYS A 135 -9.76 17.95 4.04
C LYS A 135 -8.79 18.33 5.16
N ASN A 136 -8.93 19.59 5.60
CA ASN A 136 -8.21 20.20 6.72
C ASN A 136 -8.03 19.22 7.90
N ILE A 137 -6.77 19.00 8.28
CA ILE A 137 -6.43 18.24 9.49
C ILE A 137 -6.64 19.16 10.67
N LEU A 138 -7.61 18.83 11.53
CA LEU A 138 -7.65 19.34 12.88
C LEU A 138 -6.61 18.58 13.71
N SER A 139 -5.58 19.30 14.15
CA SER A 139 -4.68 18.84 15.21
C SER A 139 -5.45 18.69 16.53
N PRO A 140 -5.16 17.66 17.35
CA PRO A 140 -5.79 17.51 18.66
C PRO A 140 -5.39 18.68 19.59
N PRO A 141 -6.24 19.00 20.60
CA PRO A 141 -6.01 20.11 21.52
C PRO A 141 -4.75 19.95 22.37
#